data_AF-K9X4R8-F1
#
_entry.id   AF-K9X4R8-F1
#
_cell.length_a   1.000
_cell.length_b   1.000
_cell.length_c   1.000
_cell.angle_alpha   90.00
_cell.angle_beta   90.00
_cell.angle_gamma   90.00
#
_symmetry.space_group_name_H-M   'P 1'
#
loop_
_entity.id
_entity.type
_entity.pdbx_description
1 polymer ?
#
loop_
_entity_poly.entity_id
_entity_poly.type
_entity_poly.pdbx_seq_one_letter_code
_entity_poly.pdbx_strand_id
1 'polypeptide(L)' 'MLELSEQALIAIQQQAKSIGISPERLAITLLEQHFAQSLPLPITETKKALARAKFERHFGTLNLDIVG' A
#
# COMPACT_ATOMS: atom_id res chain seq x y z
N MET A 1 2.12 -4.70 13.87
CA MET A 1 1.06 -3.73 13.53
C MET A 1 1.77 -2.51 12.97
N LEU A 2 1.45 -2.08 11.75
CA LEU A 2 2.04 -0.86 11.19
C LEU A 2 1.23 0.31 11.71
N GLU A 3 1.84 1.16 12.52
CA GLU A 3 1.19 2.33 13.11
C GLU A 3 1.81 3.60 12.55
N LEU A 4 0.96 4.60 12.27
CA LEU A 4 1.41 5.93 11.87
C LEU A 4 1.99 6.65 13.08
N SER A 5 3.08 7.39 12.86
CA SER A 5 3.53 8.35 13.88
C SER A 5 2.47 9.44 14.06
N GLU A 6 2.39 9.99 15.28
CA GLU A 6 1.46 11.07 15.61
C GLU A 6 1.65 12.29 14.68
N GLN A 7 2.90 12.59 14.32
CA GLN A 7 3.26 13.65 13.39
C GLN A 7 2.72 13.40 11.98
N ALA A 8 2.81 12.15 11.49
CA ALA A 8 2.27 11.78 10.19
C ALA A 8 0.74 11.89 10.17
N LEU A 9 0.08 11.47 11.25
CA LEU A 9 -1.37 11.60 11.41
C LEU A 9 -1.80 13.08 11.37
N ILE A 10 -1.13 13.95 12.13
CA ILE A 10 -1.42 15.40 12.15
C ILE A 10 -1.24 16.01 10.76
N ALA A 11 -0.16 15.69 10.06
CA ALA A 11 0.12 16.19 8.72
C ALA A 11 -0.98 15.78 7.71
N ILE A 12 -1.38 14.49 7.74
CA ILE A 12 -2.45 13.97 6.89
C ILE A 12 -3.78 14.69 7.19
N GLN A 13 -4.12 14.90 8.46
CA GLN A 13 -5.35 15.60 8.83
C GLN A 13 -5.36 17.05 8.33
N GLN A 14 -4.26 17.78 8.48
CA GLN A 14 -4.16 19.17 8.02
C GLN A 14 -4.28 19.27 6.50
N GLN A 15 -3.58 18.40 5.78
CA GLN A 15 -3.62 18.40 4.32
C GLN A 15 -4.98 17.97 3.78
N ALA A 16 -5.60 16.94 4.36
CA ALA A 16 -6.93 16.47 3.99
C ALA A 16 -7.99 17.56 4.16
N LYS A 17 -7.91 18.31 5.28
CA LYS A 17 -8.76 19.48 5.53
C LYS A 17 -8.56 20.58 4.48
N SER A 18 -7.31 20.86 4.12
CA SER A 18 -6.96 21.89 3.13
C SER A 18 -7.53 21.60 1.74
N ILE A 19 -7.53 20.32 1.32
CA ILE A 19 -7.99 19.90 -0.01
C ILE A 19 -9.43 19.35 -0.01
N GLY A 20 -10.13 19.40 1.13
CA GLY A 20 -11.54 19.03 1.25
C GLY A 20 -11.84 17.54 1.08
N ILE A 21 -10.92 16.65 1.47
CA ILE A 21 -11.15 15.19 1.46
C ILE A 21 -11.00 14.58 2.86
N SER A 22 -11.46 13.34 3.02
CA SER A 22 -11.28 12.60 4.28
C SER A 22 -9.80 12.20 4.49
N PRO A 23 -9.25 12.30 5.71
CA PRO A 23 -7.88 11.88 6.03
C PRO A 23 -7.52 10.47 5.57
N GLU A 24 -8.44 9.52 5.67
CA GLU A 24 -8.28 8.12 5.27
C GLU A 24 -8.03 8.00 3.76
N ARG A 25 -8.80 8.74 2.97
CA ARG A 25 -8.65 8.77 1.50
C ARG A 25 -7.33 9.40 1.09
N LEU A 26 -6.88 10.43 1.80
CA LEU A 26 -5.55 11.01 1.58
C LEU A 26 -4.45 10.01 1.93
N ALA A 27 -4.55 9.33 3.08
CA ALA A 27 -3.58 8.33 3.51
C ALA A 27 -3.45 7.18 2.49
N ILE A 28 -4.58 6.67 1.99
CA ILE A 28 -4.59 5.64 0.93
C ILE A 28 -3.90 6.17 -0.32
N THR A 29 -4.26 7.38 -0.78
CA THR A 29 -3.65 7.98 -1.97
C THR A 29 -2.13 8.12 -1.83
N LEU A 30 -1.65 8.55 -0.66
CA LEU A 30 -0.22 8.71 -0.39
C LEU A 30 0.50 7.36 -0.38
N LEU A 31 -0.11 6.33 0.21
CA LEU A 31 0.43 4.97 0.18
C LEU A 31 0.47 4.44 -1.25
N GLU A 32 -0.61 4.58 -2.01
CA GLU A 32 -0.66 4.16 -3.42
C GLU A 32 0.39 4.88 -4.25
N GLN A 33 0.58 6.19 -4.09
CA GLN A 33 1.61 6.94 -4.81
C GLN A 33 3.03 6.50 -4.44
N HIS A 34 3.31 6.34 -3.14
CA HIS A 34 4.61 5.88 -2.67
C HIS A 34 4.92 4.47 -3.18
N PHE A 35 3.95 3.57 -3.06
CA PHE A 35 4.13 2.19 -3.51
C PHE A 35 4.14 2.07 -5.03
N ALA A 36 3.34 2.83 -5.77
CA ALA A 36 3.37 2.86 -7.22
C ALA A 36 4.71 3.36 -7.78
N GLN A 37 5.37 4.30 -7.09
CA GLN A 37 6.71 4.74 -7.45
C GLN A 37 7.80 3.73 -7.03
N SER A 38 7.58 3.00 -5.93
CA SER A 38 8.53 2.01 -5.41
C SER A 38 8.41 0.62 -6.06
N LEU A 39 7.28 0.32 -6.70
CA LEU A 39 7.02 -0.94 -7.38
C LEU A 39 7.53 -0.80 -8.82
N PRO A 40 8.69 -1.40 -9.16
CA PRO A 40 9.18 -1.33 -10.53
C PRO A 40 8.20 -2.09 -11.44
N LEU A 41 7.43 -1.35 -12.23
CA LEU A 41 6.75 -1.91 -13.39
C LEU A 41 7.67 -1.86 -14.62
N PRO A 42 7.68 -2.92 -15.45
CA PRO A 42 6.81 -4.08 -15.38
C PRO A 42 7.35 -5.19 -14.46
N ILE A 43 6.50 -5.65 -13.54
CA ILE A 43 6.72 -6.89 -12.79
C ILE A 43 6.44 -8.01 -13.77
N THR A 44 7.49 -8.65 -14.29
CA THR A 44 7.33 -9.83 -15.15
C THR A 44 6.65 -10.96 -14.37
N GLU A 45 5.94 -11.86 -15.06
CA GLU A 45 5.29 -13.01 -14.43
C GLU A 45 6.27 -13.84 -13.57
N THR A 46 7.54 -13.91 -13.97
CA THR A 46 8.62 -14.53 -13.20
C THR A 46 8.88 -13.81 -11.87
N LYS A 47 8.95 -12.46 -11.87
CA LYS A 47 9.15 -11.68 -10.64
C LYS A 47 7.93 -11.78 -9.72
N LYS A 48 6.72 -11.83 -10.29
CA LYS A 48 5.47 -12.04 -9.55
C LYS A 48 5.44 -13.41 -8.88
N ALA A 49 5.79 -14.47 -9.61
CA ALA A 49 5.88 -15.83 -9.07
C ALA A 49 6.94 -15.93 -7.95
N LEU A 50 8.11 -15.30 -8.12
CA LEU A 50 9.15 -15.27 -7.09
C LEU A 50 8.70 -14.50 -5.84
N ALA A 51 8.04 -13.36 -6.00
CA ALA A 51 7.49 -12.59 -4.90
C ALA A 51 6.42 -13.38 -4.14
N ARG A 52 5.53 -14.07 -4.87
CA ARG A 52 4.51 -14.96 -4.31
C ARG A 52 5.14 -16.10 -3.49
N ALA A 53 6.10 -16.83 -4.04
CA ALA A 53 6.76 -17.92 -3.34
C ALA A 53 7.48 -17.45 -2.05
N LYS A 54 8.10 -16.26 -2.07
CA LYS A 54 8.69 -15.66 -0.87
C LYS A 54 7.63 -15.32 0.16
N PHE A 55 6.55 -14.66 -0.24
CA PHE A 55 5.45 -14.32 0.66
C PHE A 55 4.87 -15.59 1.31
N GLU A 56 4.53 -16.59 0.49
CA GLU A 56 3.87 -17.81 0.98
C GLU A 56 4.75 -18.63 1.92
N ARG A 57 6.07 -18.62 1.70
CA ARG A 57 7.05 -19.23 2.63
C ARG A 57 7.02 -18.59 4.02
N HIS A 58 6.77 -17.29 4.11
CA HIS A 58 6.86 -16.54 5.37
C HIS A 58 5.51 -16.34 6.06
N PHE A 59 4.43 -16.22 5.30
CA PHE A 59 3.12 -15.81 5.78
C PHE A 59 2.02 -16.84 5.51
N GLY A 60 2.33 -17.97 4.86
CA GLY A 60 1.35 -18.98 4.47
C GLY A 60 0.70 -18.70 3.13
N THR A 61 -0.13 -19.63 2.66
CA THR A 61 -0.72 -19.58 1.31
C THR A 61 -1.52 -18.30 1.09
N LEU A 62 -1.17 -17.56 0.03
CA LEU A 62 -1.84 -16.34 -0.35
C LEU A 62 -3.09 -16.72 -1.17
N ASN A 63 -4.24 -16.84 -0.51
CA ASN A 63 -5.50 -17.09 -1.20
C ASN A 63 -6.14 -15.78 -1.65
N LEU A 64 -5.67 -15.25 -2.78
CA LEU A 64 -6.33 -14.14 -3.47
C LEU A 64 -7.49 -14.71 -4.29
N ASP A 65 -8.60 -15.05 -3.64
CA ASP A 65 -9.88 -15.20 -4.34
C ASP A 65 -10.29 -13.82 -4.86
N ILE A 66 -9.89 -13.53 -6.10
CA ILE A 66 -10.26 -12.30 -6.81
C ILE A 66 -11.70 -12.49 -7.27
N VAL A 67 -12.66 -11.86 -6.58
CA VAL A 67 -13.97 -11.57 -7.17
C VAL A 67 -13.71 -10.55 -8.29
N GLY A 68 -13.93 -10.98 -9.53
CA GLY A 68 -13.73 -10.20 -10.74
C GLY A 68 -14.70 -9.04 -10.91
#